data_AF-A0A7V3U4T1-F1
#
_entry.id   AF-A0A7V3U4T1-F1
#
_cell.length_a   1.000
_cell.length_b   1.000
_cell.length_c   1.000
_cell.angle_alpha   90.00
_cell.angle_beta   90.00
_cell.angle_gamma   90.00
#
_symmetry.space_group_name_H-M   'P 1'
#
loop_
_entity.id
_entity.type
_entity.pdbx_description
1 polymer ?
#
loop_
_entity_poly.entity_id
_entity_poly.type
_entity_poly.pdbx_seq_one_letter_code
_entity_poly.pdbx_strand_id
1 'polypeptide(L)'
;MAPAHRLPPPVPQARVQRRHRWIHASFILLVIAPLIMAAWYLYTRAADQYTSTVGFAVRTEKAGSGLDLLGGIPGLSALSSTSSSDTDILYEFLLSQALVAKVDQRLNLREIWSRPENDTVFRFDPDGTIEDLTKYWWRMMQVSYDPGTRLITL
;
A
#
# COMPACT_ATOMS: atom_id res chain seq x y z
N MET A 1 9.08 -4.95 -80.27
CA MET A 1 7.71 -4.68 -79.78
C MET A 1 7.65 -5.19 -78.33
N ALA A 2 7.83 -4.30 -77.35
CA ALA A 2 7.94 -4.68 -75.94
C ALA A 2 6.53 -4.84 -75.31
N PRO A 3 6.29 -5.84 -74.45
CA PRO A 3 4.97 -6.04 -73.85
C PRO A 3 4.65 -4.93 -72.84
N ALA A 4 3.49 -4.29 -73.00
CA ALA A 4 3.01 -3.26 -72.10
C ALA A 4 2.76 -3.86 -70.70
N HIS A 5 3.56 -3.45 -69.72
CA HIS A 5 3.42 -3.85 -68.33
C HIS A 5 2.15 -3.21 -67.75
N ARG A 6 1.10 -3.99 -67.52
CA ARG A 6 -0.15 -3.50 -66.92
C ARG A 6 0.10 -3.24 -65.43
N LEU A 7 0.10 -1.97 -65.03
CA LEU A 7 0.15 -1.59 -63.63
C LEU A 7 -1.15 -2.05 -62.94
N PRO A 8 -1.08 -2.69 -61.75
CA PRO A 8 -2.26 -3.07 -61.00
C PRO A 8 -3.06 -1.83 -60.59
N PRO A 9 -4.40 -1.93 -60.50
CA PRO A 9 -5.24 -0.80 -60.15
C PRO A 9 -4.90 -0.28 -58.74
N PRO A 10 -4.95 1.05 -58.52
CA PRO A 10 -4.65 1.62 -57.21
C PRO A 10 -5.62 1.08 -56.16
N VAL A 11 -5.07 0.65 -55.02
CA VAL A 11 -5.84 0.09 -53.90
C VAL A 11 -6.86 1.14 -53.44
N PRO A 12 -8.16 0.80 -53.36
CA PRO A 12 -9.18 1.77 -52.97
C PRO A 12 -8.95 2.25 -51.53
N GLN A 13 -9.19 3.55 -51.30
CA GLN A 13 -9.01 4.17 -49.98
C GLN A 13 -9.82 3.44 -48.91
N ALA A 14 -9.20 3.17 -47.76
CA ALA A 14 -9.80 2.45 -46.66
C ALA A 14 -11.05 3.19 -46.15
N ARG A 15 -12.22 2.61 -46.40
CA ARG A 15 -13.49 3.14 -45.90
C ARG A 15 -13.66 2.75 -44.44
N VAL A 16 -14.02 3.71 -43.59
CA VAL A 16 -14.31 3.46 -42.18
C VAL A 16 -15.53 2.53 -42.06
N GLN A 17 -15.27 1.24 -41.88
CA GLN A 17 -16.33 0.25 -41.68
C GLN A 17 -16.92 0.38 -40.27
N ARG A 18 -18.17 -0.05 -40.08
CA ARG A 18 -18.84 -0.07 -38.75
C ARG A 18 -17.98 -0.71 -37.65
N ARG A 19 -17.15 -1.69 -38.00
CA ARG A 19 -16.19 -2.39 -37.12
C ARG A 19 -15.20 -1.42 -36.45
N HIS A 20 -14.67 -0.45 -37.20
CA HIS A 20 -13.73 0.55 -36.68
C HIS A 20 -14.41 1.46 -35.65
N ARG A 21 -15.68 1.84 -35.88
CA ARG A 21 -16.45 2.65 -34.93
C ARG A 21 -16.64 1.93 -33.58
N TRP A 22 -16.89 0.61 -33.61
CA TRP A 22 -16.99 -0.19 -32.40
C TRP A 22 -15.66 -0.29 -31.66
N ILE A 23 -14.54 -0.46 -32.37
CA ILE A 23 -13.20 -0.47 -31.77
C ILE A 23 -12.86 0.88 -31.13
N HIS A 24 -13.17 1.99 -31.79
CA HIS A 24 -12.97 3.32 -31.21
C HIS A 24 -13.87 3.55 -29.99
N ALA A 25 -15.14 3.13 -30.06
CA ALA A 25 -16.06 3.24 -28.94
C ALA A 25 -15.58 2.41 -27.74
N SER A 26 -15.11 1.18 -27.97
CA SER A 26 -14.55 0.34 -26.90
C SER A 26 -13.27 0.91 -26.32
N PHE A 27 -12.40 1.49 -27.15
CA PHE A 27 -11.18 2.16 -26.68
C PHE A 27 -11.49 3.38 -25.81
N ILE A 28 -12.43 4.23 -26.24
CA ILE A 28 -12.86 5.39 -25.45
C ILE A 28 -13.46 4.93 -24.13
N LEU A 29 -14.31 3.90 -24.13
CA LEU A 29 -15.01 3.46 -22.93
C LEU A 29 -14.09 2.72 -21.94
N LEU A 30 -13.14 1.91 -22.42
CA LEU A 30 -12.29 1.09 -21.56
C LEU A 30 -10.97 1.77 -21.17
N VAL A 31 -10.53 2.80 -21.90
CA VAL A 31 -9.24 3.47 -21.66
C VAL A 31 -9.44 4.93 -21.31
N ILE A 32 -10.07 5.69 -22.20
CA ILE A 32 -10.18 7.15 -22.04
C ILE A 32 -11.13 7.50 -20.89
N ALA A 33 -12.28 6.82 -20.78
CA ALA A 33 -13.25 7.08 -19.74
C ALA A 33 -12.69 6.84 -18.32
N PRO A 34 -12.09 5.67 -17.98
CA PRO A 34 -11.50 5.50 -16.65
C PRO A 34 -10.31 6.44 -16.41
N LEU A 35 -9.53 6.79 -17.44
CA LEU A 35 -8.44 7.77 -17.31
C LEU A 35 -8.96 9.16 -16.95
N ILE A 36 -9.97 9.67 -17.68
CA ILE A 36 -10.58 10.98 -17.40
C ILE A 36 -11.24 10.96 -16.02
N MET A 37 -11.91 9.87 -15.66
CA MET A 37 -12.54 9.72 -14.34
C MET A 37 -11.50 9.78 -13.22
N ALA A 38 -10.37 9.07 -13.37
CA ALA A 38 -9.27 9.12 -12.41
C ALA A 38 -8.65 10.52 -12.35
N ALA A 39 -8.38 11.15 -13.49
CA ALA A 39 -7.82 12.50 -13.54
C ALA A 39 -8.76 13.53 -12.88
N TRP A 40 -10.05 13.50 -13.22
CA TRP A 40 -11.04 14.38 -12.60
C TRP A 40 -11.10 14.19 -11.09
N TYR A 41 -11.08 12.95 -10.61
CA TYR A 41 -11.04 12.64 -9.19
C TYR A 41 -9.79 13.22 -8.52
N LEU A 42 -8.60 12.91 -9.06
CA LEU A 42 -7.33 13.31 -8.47
C LEU A 42 -7.12 14.83 -8.44
N TYR A 43 -7.60 15.55 -9.45
CA TYR A 43 -7.40 17.00 -9.53
C TYR A 43 -8.47 17.82 -8.80
N THR A 44 -9.68 17.29 -8.60
CA THR A 44 -10.79 18.08 -8.03
C THR A 44 -11.28 17.61 -6.67
N ARG A 45 -11.04 16.35 -6.30
CA ARG A 45 -11.60 15.72 -5.09
C ARG A 45 -10.55 15.16 -4.16
N ALA A 46 -9.50 14.51 -4.68
CA ALA A 46 -8.48 13.89 -3.84
C ALA A 46 -7.76 14.93 -2.99
N ALA A 47 -7.57 14.61 -1.71
CA ALA A 47 -6.77 15.43 -0.82
C ALA A 47 -5.29 15.01 -0.86
N ASP A 48 -4.39 15.95 -0.64
CA ASP A 48 -2.96 15.67 -0.56
C ASP A 48 -2.66 14.74 0.64
N GLN A 49 -1.96 13.65 0.37
CA GLN A 49 -1.55 12.69 1.39
C GLN A 49 -0.06 12.88 1.70
N TYR A 50 0.28 13.06 2.97
CA TYR A 50 1.64 13.22 3.44
C TYR A 50 2.07 12.01 4.28
N THR A 51 3.24 11.47 3.98
CA THR A 51 3.85 10.36 4.73
C THR A 51 5.03 10.89 5.54
N SER A 52 5.11 10.50 6.80
CA SER A 52 6.28 10.72 7.67
C SER A 52 6.88 9.37 8.03
N THR A 53 8.17 9.17 7.77
CA THR A 53 8.85 7.90 8.03
C THR A 53 9.63 7.95 9.34
N VAL A 54 9.46 6.94 10.19
CA VAL A 54 10.21 6.80 11.45
C VAL A 54 10.84 5.41 11.54
N GLY A 55 12.14 5.34 11.85
CA GLY A 55 12.89 4.10 12.00
C GLY A 55 13.33 3.86 13.44
N PHE A 56 13.05 2.68 13.98
CA PHE A 56 13.51 2.26 15.29
C PHE A 56 14.49 1.08 15.16
N ALA A 57 15.68 1.21 15.75
CA ALA A 57 16.63 0.12 15.89
C ALA A 57 16.48 -0.50 17.27
N VAL A 58 15.86 -1.69 17.34
CA VAL A 58 15.73 -2.42 18.60
C VAL A 58 17.04 -3.15 18.87
N ARG A 59 17.87 -2.58 19.76
CA ARG A 59 19.01 -3.31 20.33
C ARG A 59 18.58 -3.95 21.64
N THR A 60 18.40 -5.26 21.63
CA THR A 60 18.35 -6.05 22.86
C THR A 60 19.72 -5.93 23.54
N GLU A 61 19.81 -5.16 24.62
CA GLU A 61 20.89 -5.37 25.59
C GLU A 61 20.67 -6.79 26.14
N LYS A 62 21.55 -7.72 25.76
CA LYS A 62 21.74 -8.92 26.57
C LYS A 62 22.19 -8.40 27.93
N ALA A 63 21.28 -8.32 28.89
CA ALA A 63 21.67 -8.39 30.29
C ALA A 63 22.51 -9.65 30.39
N GLY A 64 23.83 -9.49 30.54
CA GLY A 64 24.77 -10.58 30.69
C GLY A 64 24.46 -11.28 32.00
N SER A 65 23.43 -12.12 32.00
CA SER A 65 23.19 -13.06 33.07
C SER A 65 24.42 -13.95 33.09
N GLY A 66 25.15 -13.94 34.20
CA GLY A 66 26.44 -14.63 34.39
C GLY A 66 26.42 -16.16 34.15
N LEU A 67 25.33 -16.71 33.61
CA LEU A 67 25.19 -18.08 33.13
C LEU A 67 25.89 -18.34 31.78
N ASP A 68 26.11 -17.33 30.92
CA ASP A 68 26.79 -17.54 29.62
C ASP A 68 28.25 -17.99 29.80
N LEU A 69 28.86 -17.69 30.96
CA LEU A 69 30.22 -18.12 31.31
C LEU A 69 30.30 -19.62 31.68
N LEU A 70 29.18 -20.29 31.91
CA LEU A 70 29.10 -21.71 32.25
C LEU A 70 28.61 -22.58 31.07
N GLY A 71 28.31 -21.96 29.91
CA GLY A 71 27.55 -22.54 28.79
C GLY A 71 28.35 -23.36 27.77
N GLY A 72 29.22 -24.28 28.21
CA GLY A 72 29.92 -25.23 27.31
C GLY A 72 29.03 -26.32 26.69
N ILE A 73 27.70 -26.21 26.78
CA ILE A 73 26.74 -27.21 26.31
C ILE A 73 26.11 -26.73 24.99
N PRO A 74 26.39 -27.38 23.84
CA PRO A 74 25.95 -26.94 22.51
C PRO A 74 24.43 -26.93 22.25
N GLY A 75 23.60 -27.23 23.26
CA GLY A 75 22.14 -27.29 23.14
C GLY A 75 21.39 -26.18 23.88
N LEU A 76 22.02 -25.47 24.82
CA LEU A 76 21.34 -24.46 25.65
C LEU A 76 21.27 -23.08 24.98
N SER A 77 22.21 -22.78 24.07
CA SER A 77 22.21 -21.55 23.25
C SER A 77 21.05 -21.49 22.25
N ALA A 78 20.47 -22.64 21.88
CA ALA A 78 19.28 -22.70 21.04
C ALA A 78 18.02 -22.24 21.80
N LEU A 79 18.01 -22.36 23.13
CA LEU A 79 16.89 -21.98 23.99
C LEU A 79 16.87 -20.48 24.32
N SER A 80 17.98 -19.77 24.06
CA SER A 80 18.11 -18.31 24.20
C SER A 80 17.67 -17.51 22.96
N SER A 81 17.06 -18.18 21.99
CA SER A 81 16.45 -17.58 20.79
C SER A 81 15.09 -16.90 21.06
N THR A 82 14.72 -16.68 22.31
CA THR A 82 13.49 -15.97 22.75
C THR A 82 13.42 -14.51 22.31
N SER A 83 14.50 -13.93 21.77
CA SER A 83 14.52 -12.53 21.32
C SER A 83 13.76 -12.30 20.00
N SER A 84 13.51 -13.34 19.20
CA SER A 84 12.68 -13.22 17.99
C SER A 84 11.19 -13.10 18.33
N SER A 85 10.71 -13.75 19.40
CA SER A 85 9.29 -13.68 19.78
C SER A 85 8.86 -12.28 20.20
N ASP A 86 9.74 -11.53 20.86
CA ASP A 86 9.39 -10.21 21.40
C ASP A 86 9.16 -9.18 20.27
N THR A 87 9.88 -9.31 19.16
CA THR A 87 9.71 -8.43 17.98
C THR A 87 8.40 -8.74 17.25
N ASP A 88 8.06 -10.03 17.11
CA ASP A 88 6.80 -10.46 16.51
C ASP A 88 5.60 -10.02 17.36
N ILE A 89 5.70 -10.11 18.69
CA ILE A 89 4.65 -9.64 19.61
C ILE A 89 4.47 -8.13 19.50
N LEU A 90 5.56 -7.35 19.39
CA LEU A 90 5.49 -5.91 19.20
C LEU A 90 4.86 -5.54 17.85
N TYR A 91 5.21 -6.24 16.78
CA TYR A 91 4.62 -6.04 15.46
C TYR A 91 3.11 -6.30 15.48
N GLU A 92 2.68 -7.42 16.06
CA GLU A 92 1.26 -7.76 16.20
C GLU A 92 0.54 -6.73 17.08
N PHE A 93 1.19 -6.25 18.14
CA PHE A 93 0.63 -5.20 18.99
C PHE A 93 0.46 -3.87 18.26
N LEU A 94 1.41 -3.49 17.38
CA LEU A 94 1.35 -2.28 16.56
C LEU A 94 0.17 -2.29 15.58
N LEU A 95 -0.26 -3.47 15.15
CA LEU A 95 -1.42 -3.64 14.26
C LEU A 95 -2.73 -3.92 15.02
N SER A 96 -2.67 -4.09 16.34
CA SER A 96 -3.82 -4.47 17.14
C SER A 96 -4.88 -3.36 17.25
N GLN A 97 -6.15 -3.75 17.24
CA GLN A 97 -7.29 -2.86 17.50
C GLN A 97 -7.16 -2.12 18.84
N ALA A 98 -6.54 -2.76 19.84
CA ALA A 98 -6.33 -2.15 21.16
C ALA A 98 -5.38 -0.94 21.10
N LEU A 99 -4.35 -0.99 20.26
CA LEU A 99 -3.48 0.17 20.04
C LEU A 99 -4.22 1.27 19.29
N VAL A 100 -4.94 0.93 18.21
CA VAL A 100 -5.73 1.89 17.43
C VAL A 100 -6.72 2.63 18.34
N ALA A 101 -7.44 1.93 19.21
CA ALA A 101 -8.36 2.53 20.18
C ALA A 101 -7.65 3.47 21.17
N LYS A 102 -6.46 3.09 21.68
CA LYS A 102 -5.67 3.94 22.58
C LYS A 102 -5.18 5.21 21.88
N VAL A 103 -4.74 5.10 20.63
CA VAL A 103 -4.27 6.23 19.84
C VAL A 103 -5.43 7.16 19.48
N ASP A 104 -6.57 6.60 19.08
CA ASP A 104 -7.81 7.35 18.81
C ASP A 104 -8.24 8.18 20.02
N GLN A 105 -8.23 7.60 21.22
CA GLN A 105 -8.56 8.33 22.45
C GLN A 105 -7.61 9.51 22.76
N ARG A 106 -6.37 9.47 22.27
CA ARG A 106 -5.34 10.48 22.57
C ARG A 106 -5.25 11.57 21.51
N LEU A 107 -5.39 11.20 20.24
CA LEU A 107 -5.20 12.08 19.09
C LEU A 107 -6.49 12.38 18.32
N ASN A 108 -7.58 11.66 18.62
CA ASN A 108 -8.84 11.74 17.90
C ASN A 108 -8.65 11.47 16.40
N LEU A 109 -8.22 10.25 16.08
CA LEU A 109 -7.88 9.83 14.70
C LEU A 109 -9.09 9.97 13.78
N ARG A 110 -10.29 9.68 14.30
CA ARG A 110 -11.55 9.86 13.60
C ARG A 110 -11.72 11.28 13.09
N GLU A 111 -11.46 12.27 13.95
CA GLU A 111 -11.55 13.67 13.58
C GLU A 111 -10.50 14.01 12.52
N ILE A 112 -9.24 13.62 12.73
CA ILE A 112 -8.12 13.94 11.83
C ILE A 112 -8.34 13.36 10.42
N TRP A 113 -8.75 12.10 10.32
CA TRP A 113 -8.90 11.40 9.05
C TRP A 113 -10.25 11.63 8.36
N SER A 114 -11.21 12.26 9.04
CA SER A 114 -12.47 12.72 8.43
C SER A 114 -12.42 14.17 7.92
N ARG A 115 -11.36 14.93 8.22
CA ARG A 115 -11.20 16.35 7.81
C ARG A 115 -11.31 16.61 6.30
N PRO A 116 -10.79 15.77 5.39
CA PRO A 116 -10.87 16.05 3.96
C PRO A 116 -12.32 15.99 3.45
N GLU A 117 -13.02 17.12 3.40
CA GLU A 117 -14.45 17.14 3.01
C GLU A 117 -14.71 16.68 1.56
N ASN A 118 -13.72 16.85 0.68
CA ASN A 118 -13.84 16.54 -0.74
C ASN A 118 -13.36 15.14 -1.15
N ASP A 119 -12.66 14.42 -0.28
CA ASP A 119 -12.12 13.10 -0.60
C ASP A 119 -13.15 12.02 -0.24
N THR A 120 -13.85 11.46 -1.21
CA THR A 120 -14.89 10.45 -0.92
C THR A 120 -14.37 9.02 -0.89
N VAL A 121 -13.19 8.76 -1.48
CA VAL A 121 -12.65 7.38 -1.61
C VAL A 121 -11.65 7.09 -0.49
N PHE A 122 -10.85 8.07 -0.08
CA PHE A 122 -9.78 7.90 0.89
C PHE A 122 -10.08 8.50 2.26
N ARG A 123 -11.18 9.23 2.46
CA ARG A 123 -11.58 9.74 3.78
C ARG A 123 -12.14 8.64 4.69
N PHE A 124 -11.88 8.77 5.99
CA PHE A 124 -12.52 7.95 7.01
C PHE A 124 -13.94 8.46 7.32
N ASP A 125 -14.88 7.55 7.50
CA ASP A 125 -16.25 7.88 7.95
C ASP A 125 -16.26 8.13 9.47
N PRO A 126 -16.52 9.35 9.96
CA PRO A 126 -16.46 9.66 11.40
C PRO A 126 -17.42 8.79 12.23
N ASP A 127 -18.54 8.35 11.65
CA ASP A 127 -19.55 7.51 12.30
C ASP A 127 -19.24 6.00 12.21
N GLY A 128 -18.13 5.61 11.57
CA GLY A 128 -17.72 4.20 11.39
C GLY A 128 -17.37 3.49 12.70
N THR A 129 -17.37 2.16 12.75
CA THR A 129 -17.04 1.45 13.99
C THR A 129 -15.54 1.47 14.30
N ILE A 130 -15.13 0.91 15.43
CA ILE A 130 -13.70 0.78 15.76
C ILE A 130 -13.01 -0.23 14.82
N GLU A 131 -13.73 -1.21 14.30
CA GLU A 131 -13.24 -2.16 13.28
C GLU A 131 -12.97 -1.44 11.96
N ASP A 132 -13.84 -0.51 11.55
CA ASP A 132 -13.62 0.29 10.35
C ASP A 132 -12.41 1.21 10.50
N LEU A 133 -12.24 1.82 11.68
CA LEU A 133 -11.05 2.63 11.99
C LEU A 133 -9.77 1.78 11.96
N THR A 134 -9.83 0.54 12.46
CA THR A 134 -8.69 -0.39 12.44
C THR A 134 -8.33 -0.83 11.02
N LYS A 135 -9.33 -1.12 10.17
CA LYS A 135 -9.09 -1.39 8.75
C LYS A 135 -8.48 -0.18 8.03
N TYR A 136 -8.97 1.02 8.34
CA TYR A 136 -8.42 2.25 7.78
C TYR A 136 -6.98 2.47 8.22
N TRP A 137 -6.67 2.21 9.50
CA TRP A 137 -5.33 2.27 10.07
C TRP A 137 -4.35 1.37 9.30
N TRP A 138 -4.71 0.12 9.00
CA TRP A 138 -3.87 -0.79 8.21
C TRP A 138 -3.64 -0.32 6.77
N ARG A 139 -4.59 0.43 6.19
CA ARG A 139 -4.40 1.03 4.86
C ARG A 139 -3.46 2.23 4.88
N MET A 140 -3.40 2.95 6.01
CA MET A 140 -2.60 4.16 6.17
C MET A 140 -1.17 3.88 6.67
N MET A 141 -0.97 2.82 7.46
CA MET A 141 0.34 2.44 7.99
C MET A 141 0.99 1.33 7.18
N GLN A 142 2.17 1.60 6.62
CA GLN A 142 3.03 0.58 6.02
C GLN A 142 4.18 0.25 6.98
N VAL A 143 4.13 -0.93 7.60
CA VAL A 143 5.20 -1.39 8.48
C VAL A 143 6.14 -2.28 7.67
N SER A 144 7.42 -1.89 7.59
CA SER A 144 8.46 -2.73 6.99
C SER A 144 9.42 -3.24 8.07
N TYR A 145 9.59 -4.56 8.13
CA TYR A 145 10.54 -5.23 9.02
C TYR A 145 11.57 -5.97 8.17
N ASP A 146 12.85 -5.63 8.35
CA ASP A 146 13.97 -6.36 7.76
C ASP A 146 14.69 -7.21 8.83
N PRO A 147 14.50 -8.55 8.83
CA PRO A 147 15.11 -9.45 9.81
C PRO A 147 16.64 -9.54 9.67
N GLY A 148 17.22 -9.11 8.54
CA GLY A 148 18.68 -9.07 8.36
C GLY A 148 19.35 -7.91 9.09
N THR A 149 18.66 -6.76 9.18
CA THR A 149 19.18 -5.54 9.80
C THR A 149 18.56 -5.22 11.17
N ARG A 150 17.47 -5.91 11.55
CA ARG A 150 16.66 -5.67 12.77
C ARG A 150 16.14 -4.23 12.86
N LEU A 151 15.84 -3.63 11.72
CA LEU A 151 15.25 -2.31 11.62
C LEU A 151 13.74 -2.43 11.39
N ILE A 152 12.96 -1.69 12.18
CA ILE A 152 11.53 -1.47 11.94
C ILE A 152 11.37 -0.06 11.41
N THR A 153 10.74 0.08 10.24
CA THR A 153 10.43 1.36 9.62
C THR A 153 8.91 1.48 9.44
N LEU A 154 8.37 2.63 9.83
CA LEU A 154 6.94 3.00 9.78
C LEU A 154 6.75 4.26 8.95
#